data_AF-A0A4S3JMW2-F1
#
_entry.id   AF-A0A4S3JMW2-F1
#
_cell.length_a   1.000
_cell.length_b   1.000
_cell.length_c   1.000
_cell.angle_alpha   90.00
_cell.angle_beta   90.00
_cell.angle_gamma   90.00
#
_symmetry.space_group_name_H-M   'P 1'
#
loop_
_entity.id
_entity.type
_entity.pdbx_description
1 polymer ?
#
loop_
_entity_poly.entity_id
_entity_poly.type
_entity_poly.pdbx_seq_one_letter_code
_entity_poly.pdbx_strand_id
1 'polypeptide(L)'
;MVEGEPSYIDYEAFLDPEFSPASFANSLVVATNNATDTPLDLSTPLSRVLFDLQEIDTHIHTLTTKSALPLLTHTRDQTAAAGRVLKETEDQISSVTQGYERLEKEVLRKWEAADEARVAAEKSLATVRLARAVGRCLALSRQLEGQLSEINGGGALAGVTAGNDGTTSQTSARDDYRTLERAASTIVSLRRMFSATGMGEEGHGLDGVKVIRTLKTELAMPGENMVKSRAQQAINRFSMSAGSAGVSTPHAQSGYRQARDAKARLISAITILYLLSPVPKNLGSASDFQPDLLLSTLQGYMHTAIVTSLNAISRALSALPTLERTLLEVSRRCQDIFALEAILSSLRPPSHPLLPPSPASDRNDGQPHAGGKADLLQPLLNSLDTASLPSYFWRSLASSLTARTQEIISRSGVSARTLRSNRDRLKKEIRECVLRGSQLPAATMGTGTDRGHVESRSWEREAAVMRILSRLPNSHSIQGTTHGHGHGDM
;
A
#
# COMPACT_ATOMS: atom_id res chain seq x y z
N MET A 1 12.13 -74.81 -60.87
CA MET A 1 11.05 -75.79 -61.04
C MET A 1 11.51 -76.76 -62.10
N VAL A 2 12.11 -77.86 -61.67
CA VAL A 2 12.36 -79.02 -62.53
C VAL A 2 11.15 -79.91 -62.31
N GLU A 3 10.32 -80.09 -63.34
CA GLU A 3 9.23 -81.05 -63.35
C GLU A 3 9.82 -82.43 -63.04
N GLY A 4 9.40 -83.01 -61.92
CA GLY A 4 9.96 -84.25 -61.38
C GLY A 4 9.67 -85.41 -62.31
N GLU A 5 10.72 -86.15 -62.67
CA GLU A 5 10.57 -87.52 -63.16
C GLU A 5 9.68 -88.29 -62.16
N PRO A 6 8.70 -89.09 -62.62
CA PRO A 6 7.84 -89.85 -61.72
C PRO A 6 8.69 -90.89 -60.97
N SER A 7 9.13 -90.54 -59.77
CA SER A 7 9.81 -91.48 -58.87
C SER A 7 8.78 -92.42 -58.27
N TYR A 8 9.14 -93.70 -58.20
CA TYR A 8 8.32 -94.73 -57.56
C TYR A 8 8.30 -94.59 -56.03
N ILE A 9 9.14 -93.72 -55.47
CA ILE A 9 9.20 -93.41 -54.06
C ILE A 9 8.34 -92.18 -53.77
N ASP A 10 7.42 -92.33 -52.82
CA ASP A 10 6.63 -91.22 -52.29
C ASP A 10 7.46 -90.41 -51.27
N TYR A 11 8.26 -89.47 -51.78
CA TYR A 11 9.08 -88.60 -50.95
C TYR A 11 8.25 -87.67 -50.04
N GLU A 12 7.00 -87.36 -50.41
CA GLU A 12 6.14 -86.47 -49.60
C GLU A 12 5.74 -87.17 -48.29
N ALA A 13 5.41 -88.47 -48.35
CA ALA A 13 5.15 -89.28 -47.16
C ALA A 13 6.36 -89.38 -46.20
N PHE A 14 7.59 -89.32 -46.72
CA PHE A 14 8.82 -89.37 -45.92
C PHE A 14 9.28 -88.03 -45.35
N LEU A 15 8.89 -86.91 -45.99
CA LEU A 15 9.21 -85.56 -45.53
C LEU A 15 8.13 -84.96 -44.62
N ASP A 16 7.02 -85.68 -44.43
CA ASP A 16 5.95 -85.28 -43.51
C ASP A 16 6.47 -85.23 -42.05
N PRO A 17 6.26 -84.13 -41.30
CA PRO A 17 6.63 -84.04 -39.89
C PRO A 17 5.97 -85.10 -38.98
N GLU A 18 4.89 -85.76 -39.41
CA GLU A 18 4.22 -86.84 -38.68
C GLU A 18 4.73 -88.25 -39.07
N PHE A 19 5.71 -88.35 -39.97
CA PHE A 19 6.24 -89.65 -40.42
C PHE A 19 6.83 -90.46 -39.25
N SER A 20 6.24 -91.63 -38.99
CA SER A 20 6.72 -92.57 -37.97
C SER A 20 7.30 -93.83 -38.61
N PRO A 21 8.62 -94.08 -38.46
CA PRO A 21 9.29 -95.25 -39.05
C PRO A 21 8.66 -96.58 -38.62
N ALA A 22 8.18 -96.66 -37.38
CA ALA A 22 7.56 -97.88 -36.83
C ALA A 22 6.18 -98.15 -37.47
N SER A 23 5.39 -97.10 -37.71
CA SER A 23 4.08 -97.22 -38.36
C SER A 23 4.22 -97.61 -39.83
N PHE A 24 5.20 -97.03 -40.53
CA PHE A 24 5.52 -97.35 -41.91
C PHE A 24 6.01 -98.79 -42.04
N ALA A 25 6.96 -99.22 -41.20
CA ALA A 25 7.43 -100.60 -41.17
C ALA A 25 6.29 -101.59 -40.91
N ASN A 26 5.39 -101.28 -39.96
CA ASN A 26 4.22 -102.12 -39.68
C ASN A 26 3.27 -102.21 -40.88
N SER A 27 2.99 -101.08 -41.54
CA SER A 27 2.16 -101.04 -42.75
C SER A 27 2.74 -101.90 -43.88
N LEU A 28 4.07 -101.92 -44.00
CA LEU A 28 4.79 -102.65 -45.05
C LEU A 28 4.84 -104.16 -44.76
N VAL A 29 4.99 -104.56 -43.50
CA VAL A 29 4.88 -105.97 -43.07
C VAL A 29 3.46 -106.51 -43.29
N VAL A 30 2.44 -105.73 -42.93
CA VAL A 30 1.03 -106.10 -43.12
C VAL A 30 0.65 -106.14 -44.60
N ALA A 31 1.23 -105.27 -45.44
CA ALA A 31 0.96 -105.24 -46.87
C ALA A 31 1.63 -106.41 -47.65
N THR A 32 2.70 -106.98 -47.12
CA THR A 32 3.50 -108.03 -47.79
C THR A 32 3.18 -109.45 -47.31
N ASN A 33 2.47 -109.61 -46.18
CA ASN A 33 2.16 -110.91 -45.60
C ASN A 33 0.63 -111.11 -45.46
N ASN A 34 0.15 -112.33 -45.71
CA ASN A 34 -1.24 -112.69 -45.39
C ASN A 34 -1.37 -113.21 -43.96
N ALA A 35 -2.56 -113.07 -43.35
CA ALA A 35 -2.81 -113.48 -41.96
C ALA A 35 -2.61 -114.99 -41.67
N THR A 36 -2.42 -115.80 -42.71
CA THR A 36 -2.21 -117.25 -42.63
C THR A 36 -0.76 -117.69 -42.89
N ASP A 37 0.16 -116.76 -43.19
CA ASP A 37 1.56 -117.08 -43.46
C ASP A 37 2.33 -117.36 -42.17
N THR A 38 2.73 -118.62 -41.97
CA THR A 38 3.64 -119.05 -40.90
C THR A 38 4.77 -119.93 -41.50
N PRO A 39 6.05 -119.52 -41.42
CA PRO A 39 6.59 -118.33 -40.76
C PRO A 39 6.38 -117.03 -41.55
N LEU A 40 6.30 -115.91 -40.82
CA LEU A 40 6.19 -114.56 -41.38
C LEU A 40 7.39 -114.22 -42.26
N ASP A 41 7.14 -113.80 -43.50
CA ASP A 41 8.18 -113.40 -44.43
C ASP A 41 8.61 -111.95 -44.19
N LEU A 42 9.75 -111.78 -43.53
CA LEU A 42 10.39 -110.48 -43.31
C LEU A 42 11.37 -110.13 -44.43
N SER A 43 11.70 -111.07 -45.31
CA SER A 43 12.70 -110.85 -46.36
C SER A 43 12.17 -109.91 -47.43
N THR A 44 10.92 -110.09 -47.86
CA THR A 44 10.25 -109.24 -48.85
C THR A 44 10.12 -107.78 -48.38
N PRO A 45 9.53 -107.45 -47.22
CA PRO A 45 9.42 -106.06 -46.74
C PRO A 45 10.79 -105.42 -46.48
N LEU A 46 11.77 -106.18 -45.97
CA LEU A 46 13.13 -105.69 -45.77
C LEU A 46 13.81 -105.38 -47.11
N SER A 47 13.66 -106.25 -48.11
CA SER A 47 14.23 -106.02 -49.44
C SER A 47 13.67 -104.75 -50.07
N ARG A 48 12.36 -104.49 -49.93
CA ARG A 48 11.71 -103.27 -50.42
C ARG A 48 12.28 -102.01 -49.78
N VAL A 49 12.40 -101.99 -48.44
CA VAL A 49 12.99 -100.83 -47.72
C VAL A 49 14.45 -100.62 -48.11
N LEU A 50 15.22 -101.69 -48.31
CA LEU A 50 16.61 -101.57 -48.76
C LEU A 50 16.72 -100.99 -50.17
N PHE A 51 15.85 -101.41 -51.10
CA PHE A 51 15.79 -100.82 -52.44
C PHE A 51 15.42 -99.34 -52.37
N ASP A 52 14.42 -98.97 -51.56
CA ASP A 52 13.99 -97.58 -51.40
C ASP A 52 15.12 -96.72 -50.80
N LEU A 53 15.82 -97.22 -49.78
CA LEU A 53 16.96 -96.53 -49.17
C LEU A 53 18.11 -96.35 -50.16
N GLN A 54 18.42 -97.38 -50.95
CA GLN A 54 19.46 -97.30 -51.97
C GLN A 54 19.09 -96.30 -53.08
N GLU A 55 17.84 -96.24 -53.49
CA GLU A 55 17.36 -95.26 -54.46
C GLU A 55 17.38 -93.83 -53.89
N ILE A 56 16.97 -93.62 -52.63
CA ILE A 56 17.09 -92.33 -51.94
C ILE A 56 18.56 -91.90 -51.86
N ASP A 57 19.47 -92.79 -51.45
CA ASP A 57 20.89 -92.48 -51.30
C ASP A 57 21.53 -92.16 -52.66
N THR A 58 21.23 -92.95 -53.69
CA THR A 58 21.71 -92.66 -55.06
C THR A 58 21.12 -91.37 -55.61
N HIS A 59 19.86 -91.06 -55.31
CA HIS A 59 19.22 -89.81 -55.72
C HIS A 59 19.82 -88.60 -54.99
N ILE A 60 19.99 -88.66 -53.67
CA ILE A 60 20.67 -87.63 -52.87
C ILE A 60 22.10 -87.46 -53.35
N HIS A 61 22.84 -88.54 -53.58
CA HIS A 61 24.21 -88.47 -54.09
C HIS A 61 24.26 -87.83 -55.48
N THR A 62 23.36 -88.22 -56.38
CA THR A 62 23.26 -87.67 -57.73
C THR A 62 22.90 -86.20 -57.71
N LEU A 63 21.91 -85.81 -56.91
CA LEU A 63 21.45 -84.43 -56.79
C LEU A 63 22.50 -83.56 -56.10
N THR A 64 23.12 -84.05 -55.03
CA THR A 64 24.21 -83.36 -54.33
C THR A 64 25.43 -83.22 -55.22
N THR A 65 25.85 -84.25 -55.96
CA THR A 65 27.01 -84.17 -56.86
C THR A 65 26.71 -83.29 -58.09
N LYS A 66 25.51 -83.35 -58.68
CA LYS A 66 25.11 -82.48 -59.80
C LYS A 66 24.94 -81.01 -59.38
N SER A 67 24.43 -80.77 -58.17
CA SER A 67 24.12 -79.43 -57.65
C SER A 67 25.10 -78.92 -56.57
N ALA A 68 26.21 -79.62 -56.33
CA ALA A 68 27.21 -79.26 -55.32
C ALA A 68 27.69 -77.81 -55.48
N LEU A 69 28.02 -77.43 -56.72
CA LEU A 69 28.47 -76.08 -57.05
C LEU A 69 27.37 -75.04 -56.78
N PRO A 70 26.12 -75.18 -57.26
CA PRO A 70 25.01 -74.31 -56.89
C PRO A 70 24.78 -74.18 -55.38
N LEU A 71 24.78 -75.27 -54.61
CA LEU A 71 24.54 -75.26 -53.17
C LEU A 71 25.65 -74.53 -52.41
N LEU A 72 26.91 -74.79 -52.77
CA LEU A 72 28.06 -74.08 -52.20
C LEU A 72 28.05 -72.60 -52.59
N THR A 73 27.68 -72.29 -53.84
CA THR A 73 27.57 -70.91 -54.32
C THR A 73 26.47 -70.16 -53.56
N HIS A 74 25.29 -70.76 -53.42
CA HIS A 74 24.18 -70.17 -52.66
C HIS A 74 24.56 -69.94 -51.19
N THR A 75 25.15 -70.92 -50.53
CA THR A 75 25.60 -70.80 -49.13
C THR A 75 26.66 -69.72 -48.97
N ARG A 76 27.63 -69.66 -49.90
CA ARG A 76 28.65 -68.61 -49.93
C ARG A 76 28.03 -67.24 -50.12
N ASP A 77 27.13 -67.09 -51.09
CA ASP A 77 26.52 -65.81 -51.44
C ASP A 77 25.56 -65.33 -50.34
N GLN A 78 24.84 -66.24 -49.68
CA GLN A 78 24.02 -65.96 -48.50
C GLN A 78 24.89 -65.50 -47.32
N THR A 79 26.00 -66.21 -47.05
CA THR A 79 26.95 -65.81 -45.99
C THR A 79 27.59 -64.45 -46.30
N ALA A 80 27.94 -64.20 -47.55
CA ALA A 80 28.50 -62.93 -48.00
C ALA A 80 27.47 -61.78 -47.97
N ALA A 81 26.19 -62.06 -48.23
CA ALA A 81 25.11 -61.09 -48.11
C ALA A 81 24.81 -60.77 -46.64
N ALA A 82 24.69 -61.79 -45.78
CA ALA A 82 24.52 -61.61 -44.35
C ALA A 82 25.69 -60.83 -43.73
N GLY A 83 26.93 -61.14 -44.12
CA GLY A 83 28.12 -60.40 -43.68
C GLY A 83 28.11 -58.93 -44.12
N ARG A 84 27.63 -58.62 -45.33
CA ARG A 84 27.47 -57.23 -45.79
C ARG A 84 26.42 -56.47 -44.99
N VAL A 85 25.25 -57.08 -44.78
CA VAL A 85 24.18 -56.47 -43.98
C VAL A 85 24.65 -56.21 -42.55
N LEU A 86 25.30 -57.19 -41.93
CA LEU A 86 25.78 -57.09 -40.56
C LEU A 86 26.83 -55.97 -40.42
N LYS A 87 27.76 -55.89 -41.37
CA LYS A 87 28.75 -54.81 -41.42
C LYS A 87 28.10 -53.43 -41.58
N GLU A 88 27.14 -53.29 -42.49
CA GLU A 88 26.45 -52.01 -42.68
C GLU A 88 25.64 -51.61 -41.45
N THR A 89 24.98 -52.57 -40.79
CA THR A 89 24.29 -52.29 -39.52
C THR A 89 25.25 -51.91 -38.40
N GLU A 90 26.43 -52.53 -38.32
CA GLU A 90 27.45 -52.19 -37.33
C GLU A 90 28.03 -50.79 -37.58
N ASP A 91 28.27 -50.44 -38.85
CA ASP A 91 28.68 -49.10 -39.28
C ASP A 91 27.60 -48.04 -38.93
N GLN A 92 26.32 -48.35 -39.14
CA GLN A 92 25.21 -47.46 -38.77
C GLN A 92 25.05 -47.31 -37.25
N ILE A 93 25.13 -48.42 -36.49
CA ILE A 93 25.05 -48.39 -35.03
C ILE A 93 26.21 -47.60 -34.43
N SER A 94 27.42 -47.80 -34.95
CA SER A 94 28.59 -47.05 -34.49
C SER A 94 28.47 -45.56 -34.82
N SER A 95 27.96 -45.21 -36.00
CA SER A 95 27.67 -43.82 -36.38
C SER A 95 26.64 -43.16 -35.45
N VAL A 96 25.54 -43.85 -35.12
CA VAL A 96 24.52 -43.35 -34.19
C VAL A 96 25.08 -43.20 -32.77
N THR A 97 25.87 -44.17 -32.31
CA THR A 97 26.49 -44.13 -30.98
C THR A 97 27.45 -42.94 -30.87
N GLN A 98 28.30 -42.73 -31.88
CA GLN A 98 29.17 -41.55 -31.94
C GLN A 98 28.38 -40.25 -32.04
N GLY A 99 27.28 -40.23 -32.80
CA GLY A 99 26.37 -39.09 -32.89
C GLY A 99 25.76 -38.73 -31.53
N TYR A 100 25.33 -39.73 -30.76
CA TYR A 100 24.80 -39.55 -29.42
C TYR A 100 25.88 -39.06 -28.45
N GLU A 101 27.08 -39.64 -28.46
CA GLU A 101 28.19 -39.18 -27.62
C GLU A 101 28.57 -37.72 -27.91
N ARG A 102 28.53 -37.32 -29.19
CA ARG A 102 28.73 -35.92 -29.58
C ARG A 102 27.60 -35.04 -29.03
N LEU A 103 26.34 -35.46 -29.19
CA LEU A 103 25.19 -34.71 -28.67
C LEU A 103 25.23 -34.56 -27.15
N GLU A 104 25.58 -35.61 -26.42
CA GLU A 104 25.72 -35.58 -24.96
C GLU A 104 26.79 -34.57 -24.54
N LYS A 105 27.97 -34.63 -25.17
CA LYS A 105 29.09 -33.73 -24.86
C LYS A 105 28.79 -32.28 -25.25
N GLU A 106 28.19 -32.06 -26.41
CA GLU A 106 28.01 -30.72 -26.97
C GLU A 106 26.74 -30.02 -26.49
N VAL A 107 25.67 -30.75 -26.21
CA VAL A 107 24.36 -30.18 -25.89
C VAL A 107 24.00 -30.41 -24.44
N LEU A 108 23.98 -31.66 -23.95
CA LEU A 108 23.51 -31.95 -22.59
C LEU A 108 24.43 -31.32 -21.54
N ARG A 109 25.74 -31.56 -21.61
CA ARG A 109 26.68 -30.98 -20.64
C ARG A 109 26.72 -29.45 -20.68
N LYS A 110 26.60 -28.86 -21.88
CA LYS A 110 26.54 -27.39 -22.01
C LYS A 110 25.23 -26.82 -21.47
N TRP A 111 24.12 -27.53 -21.65
CA TRP A 111 22.84 -27.14 -21.11
C TRP A 111 22.82 -27.22 -19.58
N GLU A 112 23.37 -28.28 -18.97
CA GLU A 112 23.49 -28.40 -17.51
C GLU A 112 24.30 -27.23 -16.92
N ALA A 113 25.46 -26.92 -17.51
CA ALA A 113 26.27 -25.78 -17.11
C ALA A 113 25.54 -24.44 -17.31
N ALA A 114 24.75 -24.31 -18.40
CA ALA A 114 23.96 -23.11 -18.66
C ALA A 114 22.78 -22.96 -17.69
N ASP A 115 22.13 -24.05 -17.28
CA ASP A 115 21.05 -24.00 -16.29
C ASP A 115 21.60 -23.67 -14.89
N GLU A 116 22.75 -24.22 -14.51
CA GLU A 116 23.44 -23.82 -13.28
C GLU A 116 23.78 -22.32 -13.30
N ALA A 117 24.32 -21.83 -14.42
CA ALA A 117 24.61 -20.41 -14.61
C ALA A 117 23.34 -19.55 -14.58
N ARG A 118 22.22 -20.02 -15.15
CA ARG A 118 20.92 -19.34 -15.10
C ARG A 118 20.43 -19.22 -13.66
N VAL A 119 20.46 -20.31 -12.89
CA VAL A 119 20.05 -20.31 -11.48
C VAL A 119 20.95 -19.39 -10.65
N ALA A 120 22.27 -19.39 -10.90
CA ALA A 120 23.20 -18.48 -10.25
C ALA A 120 22.94 -17.00 -10.62
N ALA A 121 22.60 -16.72 -11.89
CA ALA A 121 22.24 -15.40 -12.37
C ALA A 121 20.91 -14.90 -11.75
N GLU A 122 19.90 -15.76 -11.65
CA GLU A 122 18.62 -15.42 -11.02
C GLU A 122 18.78 -15.13 -9.52
N LYS A 123 19.53 -15.98 -8.81
CA LYS A 123 19.85 -15.77 -7.39
C LYS A 123 20.65 -14.49 -7.18
N SER A 124 21.66 -14.23 -8.01
CA SER A 124 22.46 -13.00 -7.90
C SER A 124 21.67 -11.74 -8.25
N LEU A 125 20.75 -11.81 -9.22
CA LEU A 125 19.84 -10.71 -9.51
C LEU A 125 18.91 -10.43 -8.33
N ALA A 126 18.35 -11.48 -7.72
CA ALA A 126 17.50 -11.36 -6.54
C ALA A 126 18.26 -10.75 -5.35
N THR A 127 19.49 -11.20 -5.09
CA THR A 127 20.32 -10.64 -4.01
C THR A 127 20.70 -9.19 -4.28
N VAL A 128 21.05 -8.82 -5.52
CA VAL A 128 21.38 -7.44 -5.89
C VAL A 128 20.16 -6.52 -5.76
N ARG A 129 18.97 -6.98 -6.18
CA ARG A 129 17.72 -6.21 -6.01
C ARG A 129 17.42 -5.96 -4.53
N LEU A 130 17.50 -7.00 -3.71
CA LEU A 130 17.32 -6.87 -2.26
C LEU A 130 18.37 -5.95 -1.64
N ALA A 131 19.65 -6.11 -1.99
CA ALA A 131 20.74 -5.29 -1.48
C ALA A 131 20.59 -3.80 -1.86
N ARG A 132 20.14 -3.50 -3.08
CA ARG A 132 19.84 -2.12 -3.50
C ARG A 132 18.66 -1.53 -2.74
N ALA A 133 17.61 -2.32 -2.50
CA ALA A 133 16.46 -1.89 -1.72
C ALA A 133 16.85 -1.62 -0.25
N VAL A 134 17.62 -2.53 0.37
CA VAL A 134 18.20 -2.35 1.71
C VAL A 134 19.08 -1.10 1.75
N GLY A 135 19.98 -0.92 0.77
CA GLY A 135 20.86 0.24 0.68
C GLY A 135 20.11 1.57 0.58
N ARG A 136 19.04 1.62 -0.23
CA ARG A 136 18.16 2.81 -0.30
C ARG A 136 17.43 3.06 1.01
N CYS A 137 16.92 2.02 1.67
CA CYS A 137 16.30 2.12 2.99
C CYS A 137 17.27 2.69 4.04
N LEU A 138 18.49 2.17 4.10
CA LEU A 138 19.53 2.67 5.02
C LEU A 138 19.94 4.11 4.71
N ALA A 139 20.06 4.47 3.42
CA ALA A 139 20.39 5.84 3.01
C ALA A 139 19.31 6.86 3.42
N LEU A 140 18.03 6.54 3.17
CA LEU A 140 16.90 7.37 3.60
C LEU A 140 16.81 7.46 5.12
N SER A 141 17.13 6.38 5.82
CA SER A 141 17.12 6.33 7.28
C SER A 141 18.23 7.19 7.89
N ARG A 142 19.43 7.15 7.31
CA ARG A 142 20.53 8.05 7.69
C ARG A 142 20.17 9.51 7.43
N GLN A 143 19.50 9.79 6.31
CA GLN A 143 18.99 11.13 6.03
C GLN A 143 17.96 11.58 7.07
N LEU A 144 17.06 10.68 7.48
CA LEU A 144 16.08 10.94 8.53
C LEU A 144 16.76 11.20 9.88
N GLU A 145 17.74 10.40 10.28
CA GLU A 145 18.54 10.62 11.50
C GLU A 145 19.22 11.99 11.49
N GLY A 146 19.83 12.37 10.36
CA GLY A 146 20.41 13.70 10.19
C GLY A 146 19.38 14.81 10.40
N GLN A 147 18.23 14.71 9.75
CA GLN A 147 17.14 15.67 9.89
C GLN A 147 16.58 15.73 11.32
N LEU A 148 16.41 14.60 12.00
CA LEU A 148 15.99 14.54 13.40
C LEU A 148 17.03 15.14 14.35
N SER A 149 18.31 14.91 14.08
CA SER A 149 19.41 15.50 14.85
C SER A 149 19.48 17.02 14.68
N GLU A 150 19.16 17.55 13.50
CA GLU A 150 19.03 19.00 13.27
C GLU A 150 17.88 19.59 14.10
N ILE A 151 16.73 18.90 14.14
CA ILE A 151 15.54 19.32 14.90
C ILE A 151 15.77 19.26 16.42
N ASN A 152 16.55 18.28 16.89
CA ASN A 152 16.84 18.10 18.31
C ASN A 152 18.07 18.90 18.79
N GLY A 153 19.05 19.12 17.91
CA GLY A 153 20.35 19.73 18.21
C GLY A 153 20.38 21.26 18.14
N GLY A 154 19.37 21.88 17.53
CA GLY A 154 19.22 23.35 17.46
C GLY A 154 19.10 24.08 18.81
N GLY A 155 19.04 23.35 19.93
CA GLY A 155 18.96 23.92 21.28
C GLY A 155 20.21 23.84 22.15
N ALA A 156 21.27 23.10 21.77
CA ALA A 156 22.31 22.73 22.75
C ALA A 156 23.77 23.02 22.36
N LEU A 157 24.10 23.36 21.11
CA LEU A 157 25.51 23.47 20.69
C LEU A 157 25.88 24.75 19.90
N ALA A 158 24.92 25.63 19.60
CA ALA A 158 25.19 26.94 18.98
C ALA A 158 25.49 28.05 20.01
N GLY A 159 25.94 27.69 21.21
CA GLY A 159 26.17 28.63 22.32
C GLY A 159 27.63 28.93 22.65
N VAL A 160 28.62 28.40 21.91
CA VAL A 160 30.04 28.52 22.33
C VAL A 160 30.97 29.19 21.31
N THR A 161 30.58 29.42 20.05
CA THR A 161 31.54 29.96 19.05
C THR A 161 31.03 31.01 18.07
N ALA A 162 29.99 31.78 18.40
CA ALA A 162 29.61 32.94 17.58
C ALA A 162 29.34 34.16 18.47
N GLY A 163 30.12 35.22 18.23
CA GLY A 163 30.11 36.46 18.99
C GLY A 163 28.73 37.11 19.07
N ASN A 164 28.41 37.57 20.28
CA ASN A 164 27.74 38.82 20.62
C ASN A 164 26.93 39.52 19.51
N ASP A 165 25.82 38.93 19.08
CA ASP A 165 24.73 39.68 18.45
C ASP A 165 23.38 39.02 18.77
N GLY A 166 22.52 39.73 19.49
CA GLY A 166 21.29 39.23 20.14
C GLY A 166 20.13 38.89 19.20
N THR A 167 20.40 38.48 17.96
CA THR A 167 19.41 38.29 16.89
C THR A 167 19.19 36.83 16.45
N THR A 168 19.89 35.86 17.03
CA THR A 168 19.96 34.46 16.54
C THR A 168 18.89 33.49 17.05
N SER A 169 17.98 33.90 17.94
CA SER A 169 16.97 32.97 18.49
C SER A 169 15.78 32.69 17.56
N GLN A 170 15.52 33.53 16.54
CA GLN A 170 14.31 33.43 15.71
C GLN A 170 14.54 32.76 14.34
N THR A 171 15.76 32.77 13.81
CA THR A 171 16.11 32.09 12.55
C THR A 171 16.10 30.56 12.72
N SER A 172 16.58 30.07 13.87
CA SER A 172 16.53 28.64 14.22
C SER A 172 15.12 28.06 14.10
N ALA A 173 14.12 28.77 14.64
CA ALA A 173 12.74 28.32 14.59
C ALA A 173 12.26 28.15 13.13
N ARG A 174 12.54 29.10 12.22
CA ARG A 174 12.09 29.01 10.83
C ARG A 174 12.71 27.81 10.10
N ASP A 175 13.96 27.51 10.40
CA ASP A 175 14.68 26.40 9.79
C ASP A 175 14.20 25.06 10.37
N ASP A 176 13.77 25.01 11.64
CA ASP A 176 13.19 23.82 12.28
C ASP A 176 11.92 23.31 11.57
N TYR A 177 11.09 24.20 11.03
CA TYR A 177 9.87 23.74 10.32
C TYR A 177 10.16 23.25 8.90
N ARG A 178 11.21 23.79 8.27
CA ARG A 178 11.68 23.30 6.97
C ARG A 178 12.43 21.98 7.10
N THR A 179 13.16 21.77 8.18
CA THR A 179 13.76 20.45 8.51
C THR A 179 12.67 19.43 8.80
N LEU A 180 11.62 19.80 9.56
CA LEU A 180 10.46 18.96 9.82
C LEU A 180 9.69 18.56 8.55
N GLU A 181 9.49 19.49 7.61
CA GLU A 181 8.84 19.19 6.32
C GLU A 181 9.67 18.22 5.48
N ARG A 182 10.99 18.42 5.44
CA ARG A 182 11.93 17.48 4.79
C ARG A 182 11.90 16.12 5.47
N ALA A 183 11.85 16.05 6.81
CA ALA A 183 11.71 14.81 7.56
C ALA A 183 10.38 14.10 7.28
N ALA A 184 9.29 14.84 7.16
CA ALA A 184 8.00 14.26 6.77
C ALA A 184 8.07 13.64 5.36
N SER A 185 8.72 14.31 4.41
CA SER A 185 8.89 13.77 3.05
C SER A 185 9.73 12.48 2.99
N THR A 186 10.77 12.38 3.83
CA THR A 186 11.63 11.17 3.93
C THR A 186 10.93 10.04 4.66
N ILE A 187 10.11 10.32 5.68
CA ILE A 187 9.25 9.32 6.32
C ILE A 187 8.25 8.74 5.32
N VAL A 188 7.64 9.57 4.48
CA VAL A 188 6.68 9.11 3.49
C VAL A 188 7.36 8.28 2.38
N SER A 189 8.57 8.64 1.95
CA SER A 189 9.33 7.82 1.01
C SER A 189 9.75 6.47 1.61
N LEU A 190 10.11 6.42 2.90
CA LEU A 190 10.33 5.17 3.64
C LEU A 190 9.05 4.32 3.70
N ARG A 191 7.90 4.93 4.03
CA ARG A 191 6.60 4.25 4.02
C ARG A 191 6.27 3.67 2.64
N ARG A 192 6.55 4.40 1.56
CA ARG A 192 6.36 3.92 0.18
C ARG A 192 7.15 2.64 -0.08
N MET A 193 8.42 2.60 0.32
CA MET A 193 9.24 1.40 0.15
C MET A 193 8.73 0.24 1.00
N PHE A 194 8.22 0.49 2.20
CA PHE A 194 7.62 -0.56 3.03
C PHE A 194 6.26 -1.05 2.53
N SER A 195 5.48 -0.20 1.86
CA SER A 195 4.17 -0.58 1.30
C SER A 195 4.28 -1.31 -0.05
N ALA A 196 5.35 -1.07 -0.81
CA ALA A 196 5.56 -1.63 -2.15
C ALA A 196 6.11 -3.07 -2.08
N THR A 197 5.34 -4.00 -1.49
CA THR A 197 5.75 -5.40 -1.26
C THR A 197 5.44 -6.33 -2.44
N GLY A 198 4.86 -5.83 -3.53
CA GLY A 198 4.47 -6.63 -4.70
C GLY A 198 5.64 -7.33 -5.39
N MET A 199 5.36 -8.39 -6.16
CA MET A 199 6.39 -9.08 -6.95
C MET A 199 7.00 -8.12 -7.98
N GLY A 200 8.31 -7.90 -7.89
CA GLY A 200 9.03 -6.96 -8.76
C GLY A 200 9.04 -5.50 -8.27
N GLU A 201 8.37 -5.19 -7.16
CA GLU A 201 8.41 -3.88 -6.54
C GLU A 201 9.64 -3.69 -5.64
N GLU A 202 9.99 -2.44 -5.37
CA GLU A 202 11.22 -2.10 -4.64
C GLU A 202 11.24 -2.63 -3.19
N GLY A 203 10.08 -2.96 -2.62
CA GLY A 203 9.95 -3.47 -1.26
C GLY A 203 9.89 -4.99 -1.12
N HIS A 204 9.99 -5.73 -2.21
CA HIS A 204 9.91 -7.19 -2.18
C HIS A 204 11.03 -7.80 -1.33
N GLY A 205 10.65 -8.57 -0.29
CA GLY A 205 11.59 -9.24 0.62
C GLY A 205 12.22 -8.36 1.71
N LEU A 206 11.91 -7.05 1.77
CA LEU A 206 12.46 -6.15 2.80
C LEU A 206 12.08 -6.55 4.24
N ASP A 207 10.87 -7.06 4.45
CA ASP A 207 10.36 -7.42 5.79
C ASP A 207 11.06 -8.67 6.39
N GLY A 208 11.64 -9.50 5.53
CA GLY A 208 12.44 -10.66 5.95
C GLY A 208 13.80 -10.28 6.54
N VAL A 209 14.29 -9.06 6.30
CA VAL A 209 15.61 -8.61 6.75
C VAL A 209 15.52 -8.02 8.16
N LYS A 210 16.19 -8.66 9.13
CA LYS A 210 16.17 -8.27 10.54
C LYS A 210 16.57 -6.79 10.76
N VAL A 211 17.59 -6.31 10.07
CA VAL A 211 18.07 -4.91 10.18
C VAL A 211 16.96 -3.92 9.80
N ILE A 212 16.19 -4.20 8.75
CA ILE A 212 15.09 -3.32 8.32
C ILE A 212 13.94 -3.33 9.32
N ARG A 213 13.65 -4.50 9.91
CA ARG A 213 12.66 -4.59 11.00
C ARG A 213 13.07 -3.76 12.21
N THR A 214 14.33 -3.89 12.64
CA THR A 214 14.89 -3.08 13.73
C THR A 214 14.86 -1.59 13.39
N LEU A 215 15.22 -1.22 12.17
CA LEU A 215 15.17 0.17 11.71
C LEU A 215 13.74 0.74 11.75
N LYS A 216 12.76 -0.06 11.33
CA LYS A 216 11.35 0.32 11.36
C LYS A 216 10.88 0.55 12.80
N THR A 217 11.30 -0.28 13.75
CA THR A 217 10.88 -0.18 15.16
C THR A 217 11.60 0.91 15.93
N GLU A 218 12.91 1.04 15.75
CA GLU A 218 13.75 1.92 16.57
C GLU A 218 13.85 3.35 16.00
N LEU A 219 13.76 3.52 14.68
CA LEU A 219 13.98 4.82 14.05
C LEU A 219 12.73 5.36 13.35
N ALA A 220 12.13 4.58 12.44
CA ALA A 220 11.05 5.09 11.60
C ALA A 220 9.78 5.43 12.41
N MET A 221 9.30 4.51 13.26
CA MET A 221 8.11 4.75 14.07
C MET A 221 8.30 5.86 15.12
N PRO A 222 9.38 5.89 15.92
CA PRO A 222 9.62 6.98 16.87
C PRO A 222 9.83 8.33 16.18
N GLY A 223 10.54 8.35 15.04
CA GLY A 223 10.73 9.56 14.25
C GLY A 223 9.43 10.11 13.68
N GLU A 224 8.57 9.23 13.16
CA GLU A 224 7.22 9.60 12.71
C GLU A 224 6.38 10.19 13.85
N ASN A 225 6.38 9.54 15.02
CA ASN A 225 5.65 10.02 16.19
C ASN A 225 6.17 11.38 16.67
N MET A 226 7.48 11.62 16.61
CA MET A 226 8.08 12.90 16.99
C MET A 226 7.68 14.02 16.02
N VAL A 227 7.79 13.79 14.70
CA VAL A 227 7.39 14.78 13.68
C VAL A 227 5.88 15.07 13.78
N LYS A 228 5.05 14.03 13.97
CA LYS A 228 3.62 14.16 14.21
C LYS A 228 3.33 15.01 15.45
N SER A 229 3.89 14.67 16.60
CA SER A 229 3.67 15.40 17.86
C SER A 229 4.08 16.88 17.75
N ARG A 230 5.21 17.18 17.10
CA ARG A 230 5.67 18.56 16.86
C ARG A 230 4.73 19.35 15.95
N ALA A 231 4.24 18.74 14.88
CA ALA A 231 3.27 19.38 13.99
C ALA A 231 1.92 19.62 14.69
N GLN A 232 1.43 18.66 15.48
CA GLN A 232 0.21 18.82 16.29
C GLN A 232 0.36 19.95 17.32
N GLN A 233 1.52 20.03 17.98
CA GLN A 233 1.81 21.09 18.95
C GLN A 233 1.88 22.47 18.28
N ALA A 234 2.40 22.56 17.06
CA ALA A 234 2.47 23.82 16.31
C ALA A 234 1.07 24.35 15.96
N ILE A 235 0.12 23.48 15.57
CA ILE A 235 -1.28 23.85 15.37
C ILE A 235 -1.94 24.25 16.68
N ASN A 236 -1.77 23.45 17.74
CA ASN A 236 -2.41 23.70 19.03
C ASN A 236 -1.93 24.99 19.73
N ARG A 237 -0.71 25.45 19.42
CA ARG A 237 -0.13 26.69 19.95
C ARG A 237 -0.29 27.89 19.01
N PHE A 238 -1.02 27.74 17.91
CA PHE A 238 -1.19 28.81 16.94
C PHE A 238 -1.88 30.04 17.57
N SER A 239 -1.20 31.18 17.49
CA SER A 239 -1.75 32.50 17.77
C SER A 239 -1.02 33.55 16.93
N MET A 240 -1.76 34.36 16.17
CA MET A 240 -1.18 35.43 15.35
C MET A 240 -0.82 36.67 16.18
N SER A 241 -1.40 36.79 17.36
CA SER A 241 -1.38 38.04 18.14
C SER A 241 -0.37 38.02 19.30
N ALA A 242 0.45 36.97 19.44
CA ALA A 242 1.34 36.69 20.58
C ALA A 242 2.24 37.86 21.06
N GLY A 243 2.50 38.88 20.24
CA GLY A 243 3.42 39.99 20.58
C GLY A 243 2.82 41.36 20.93
N SER A 244 1.50 41.55 20.99
CA SER A 244 0.91 42.90 21.17
C SER A 244 0.42 43.24 22.58
N ALA A 245 0.98 42.60 23.62
CA ALA A 245 0.65 42.95 25.00
C ALA A 245 1.70 43.91 25.58
N GLY A 246 1.44 45.21 25.46
CA GLY A 246 2.02 46.24 26.34
C GLY A 246 2.95 47.27 25.68
N VAL A 247 2.53 48.53 25.80
CA VAL A 247 3.30 49.78 25.60
C VAL A 247 3.59 50.16 24.15
N SER A 248 2.97 51.27 23.76
CA SER A 248 3.25 52.10 22.59
C SER A 248 4.76 52.37 22.42
N THR A 249 5.42 51.55 21.62
CA THR A 249 6.76 51.79 21.08
C THR A 249 6.78 51.47 19.57
N PRO A 250 7.65 52.12 18.78
CA PRO A 250 7.58 52.14 17.32
C PRO A 250 8.17 50.86 16.68
N HIS A 251 7.64 49.69 17.04
CA HIS A 251 8.09 48.38 16.53
C HIS A 251 6.97 47.59 15.84
N ALA A 252 6.13 48.28 15.06
CA ALA A 252 5.11 47.65 14.20
C ALA A 252 5.71 46.61 13.19
N GLN A 253 7.01 46.70 12.89
CA GLN A 253 7.72 45.73 12.04
C GLN A 253 7.94 44.37 12.72
N SER A 254 8.01 44.30 14.06
CA SER A 254 8.23 43.05 14.80
C SER A 254 6.98 42.17 14.82
N GLY A 255 5.80 42.76 15.02
CA GLY A 255 4.52 42.04 15.03
C GLY A 255 4.15 41.44 13.67
N TYR A 256 4.42 42.15 12.56
CA TYR A 256 4.16 41.62 11.21
C TYR A 256 5.07 40.43 10.87
N ARG A 257 6.36 40.49 11.26
CA ARG A 257 7.30 39.37 11.09
C ARG A 257 6.87 38.15 11.90
N GLN A 258 6.51 38.35 13.17
CA GLN A 258 6.02 37.27 14.03
C GLN A 258 4.73 36.62 13.50
N ALA A 259 3.79 37.43 13.00
CA ALA A 259 2.56 36.94 12.38
C ALA A 259 2.83 36.15 11.09
N ARG A 260 3.77 36.62 10.24
CA ARG A 260 4.20 35.91 9.04
C ARG A 260 4.90 34.59 9.37
N ASP A 261 5.73 34.57 10.40
CA ASP A 261 6.39 33.35 10.86
C ASP A 261 5.39 32.36 11.46
N ALA A 262 4.43 32.83 12.28
CA ALA A 262 3.34 31.99 12.78
C ALA A 262 2.50 31.39 11.65
N LYS A 263 2.23 32.17 10.59
CA LYS A 263 1.59 31.68 9.37
C LYS A 263 2.45 30.62 8.67
N ALA A 264 3.75 30.86 8.48
CA ALA A 264 4.64 29.89 7.84
C ALA A 264 4.71 28.56 8.62
N ARG A 265 4.79 28.64 9.95
CA ARG A 265 4.74 27.48 10.88
C ARG A 265 3.47 26.67 10.73
N LEU A 266 2.34 27.37 10.71
CA LEU A 266 1.03 26.75 10.56
C LEU A 266 0.92 26.03 9.21
N ILE A 267 1.34 26.70 8.12
CA ILE A 267 1.35 26.10 6.77
C ILE A 267 2.21 24.83 6.76
N SER A 268 3.44 24.88 7.28
CA SER A 268 4.30 23.68 7.35
C SER A 268 3.72 22.57 8.22
N ALA A 269 3.07 22.90 9.35
CA ALA A 269 2.46 21.89 10.21
C ALA A 269 1.26 21.20 9.53
N ILE A 270 0.47 21.97 8.77
CA ILE A 270 -0.65 21.45 7.97
C ILE A 270 -0.11 20.56 6.85
N THR A 271 0.94 20.97 6.12
CA THR A 271 1.54 20.14 5.06
C THR A 271 2.13 18.85 5.63
N ILE A 272 2.82 18.91 6.77
CA ILE A 272 3.36 17.73 7.46
C ILE A 272 2.24 16.76 7.87
N LEU A 273 1.19 17.23 8.52
CA LEU A 273 0.10 16.36 8.99
C LEU A 273 -0.72 15.79 7.82
N TYR A 274 -0.85 16.55 6.74
CA TYR A 274 -1.44 16.06 5.50
C TYR A 274 -0.58 14.93 4.89
N LEU A 275 0.74 15.12 4.78
CA LEU A 275 1.67 14.11 4.24
C LEU A 275 1.80 12.87 5.13
N LEU A 276 1.68 13.02 6.45
CA LEU A 276 1.79 11.91 7.39
C LEU A 276 0.46 11.18 7.63
N SER A 277 -0.66 11.73 7.16
CA SER A 277 -1.97 11.12 7.35
C SER A 277 -2.05 9.73 6.67
N PRO A 278 -2.67 8.74 7.34
CA PRO A 278 -2.69 7.38 6.85
C PRO A 278 -3.49 7.31 5.55
N VAL A 279 -2.90 6.69 4.52
CA VAL A 279 -3.61 6.41 3.26
C VAL A 279 -4.20 5.00 3.34
N PRO A 280 -5.53 4.85 3.30
CA PRO A 280 -6.13 3.53 3.20
C PRO A 280 -5.69 2.82 1.91
N LYS A 281 -5.38 1.53 2.01
CA LYS A 281 -4.91 0.73 0.86
C LYS A 281 -5.95 0.56 -0.27
N ASN A 282 -7.21 0.95 -0.02
CA ASN A 282 -8.36 0.72 -0.89
C ASN A 282 -8.94 2.03 -1.48
N LEU A 283 -8.12 3.08 -1.69
CA LEU A 283 -8.63 4.29 -2.35
C LEU A 283 -8.80 4.06 -3.86
N GLY A 284 -10.04 4.20 -4.34
CA GLY A 284 -10.35 4.21 -5.77
C GLY A 284 -9.94 5.51 -6.47
N SER A 285 -9.90 6.64 -5.76
CA SER A 285 -9.55 7.96 -6.33
C SER A 285 -8.80 8.85 -5.34
N ALA A 286 -7.96 9.76 -5.84
CA ALA A 286 -7.23 10.74 -5.02
C ALA A 286 -8.14 11.79 -4.36
N SER A 287 -9.39 11.94 -4.82
CA SER A 287 -10.40 12.84 -4.27
C SER A 287 -11.10 12.30 -3.03
N ASP A 288 -11.06 10.99 -2.79
CA ASP A 288 -11.69 10.36 -1.61
C ASP A 288 -10.77 10.40 -0.37
N PHE A 289 -9.58 10.96 -0.51
CA PHE A 289 -8.61 11.05 0.57
C PHE A 289 -9.00 12.09 1.62
N GLN A 290 -9.32 11.61 2.82
CA GLN A 290 -9.55 12.45 3.99
C GLN A 290 -8.33 12.42 4.91
N PRO A 291 -7.69 13.57 5.21
CA PRO A 291 -6.53 13.62 6.06
C PRO A 291 -6.94 13.53 7.54
N ASP A 292 -7.22 12.32 8.03
CA ASP A 292 -7.74 12.06 9.38
C ASP A 292 -6.91 12.71 10.49
N LEU A 293 -5.57 12.65 10.40
CA LEU A 293 -4.69 13.25 11.40
C LEU A 293 -4.81 14.78 11.43
N LEU A 294 -4.96 15.41 10.28
CA LEU A 294 -5.13 16.86 10.20
C LEU A 294 -6.50 17.24 10.77
N LEU A 295 -7.56 16.55 10.33
CA LEU A 295 -8.92 16.79 10.78
C LEU A 295 -9.05 16.62 12.30
N SER A 296 -8.54 15.52 12.86
CA SER A 296 -8.62 15.27 14.31
C SER A 296 -7.89 16.35 15.11
N THR A 297 -6.76 16.87 14.59
CA THR A 297 -5.99 17.91 15.29
C THR A 297 -6.66 19.27 15.24
N LEU A 298 -7.26 19.63 14.11
CA LEU A 298 -8.00 20.88 13.97
C LEU A 298 -9.32 20.85 14.77
N GLN A 299 -10.01 19.72 14.79
CA GLN A 299 -11.16 19.51 15.68
C GLN A 299 -10.76 19.62 17.16
N GLY A 300 -9.64 19.02 17.55
CA GLY A 300 -9.08 19.12 18.90
C GLY A 300 -8.70 20.56 19.29
N TYR A 301 -8.08 21.31 18.37
CA TYR A 301 -7.80 22.74 18.55
C TYR A 301 -9.09 23.53 18.78
N MET A 302 -10.12 23.28 17.97
CA MET A 302 -11.40 23.97 18.09
C MET A 302 -12.11 23.67 19.41
N HIS A 303 -12.17 22.41 19.81
CA HIS A 303 -12.73 22.00 21.10
C HIS A 303 -11.98 22.66 22.27
N THR A 304 -10.64 22.65 22.22
CA THR A 304 -9.79 23.27 23.24
C THR A 304 -10.04 24.78 23.32
N ALA A 305 -10.12 25.48 22.18
CA ALA A 305 -10.41 26.92 22.14
C ALA A 305 -11.78 27.25 22.76
N ILE A 306 -12.81 26.44 22.48
CA ILE A 306 -14.17 26.61 23.04
C ILE A 306 -14.18 26.34 24.56
N VAL A 307 -13.65 25.21 25.02
CA VAL A 307 -13.67 24.85 26.45
C VAL A 307 -12.86 25.84 27.29
N THR A 308 -11.69 26.24 26.79
CA THR A 308 -10.83 27.20 27.51
C THR A 308 -11.43 28.60 27.56
N SER A 309 -12.12 29.07 26.51
CA SER A 309 -12.83 30.35 26.51
C SER A 309 -14.08 30.31 27.39
N LEU A 310 -14.84 29.21 27.36
CA LEU A 310 -15.98 28.96 28.25
C LEU A 310 -15.57 29.03 29.73
N ASN A 311 -14.51 28.33 30.12
CA ASN A 311 -14.02 28.30 31.50
C ASN A 311 -13.45 29.66 31.94
N ALA A 312 -12.89 30.45 31.02
CA ALA A 312 -12.43 31.80 31.31
C ALA A 312 -13.62 32.74 31.57
N ILE A 313 -14.63 32.74 30.69
CA ILE A 313 -15.83 33.58 30.85
C ILE A 313 -16.63 33.15 32.08
N SER A 314 -16.81 31.85 32.33
CA SER A 314 -17.54 31.35 33.51
C SER A 314 -16.93 31.83 34.83
N ARG A 315 -15.59 31.93 34.91
CA ARG A 315 -14.90 32.49 36.08
C ARG A 315 -14.97 34.01 36.12
N ALA A 316 -14.91 34.67 34.97
CA ALA A 316 -15.01 36.12 34.91
C ALA A 316 -16.43 36.65 35.23
N LEU A 317 -17.47 35.84 34.97
CA LEU A 317 -18.85 36.14 35.37
C LEU A 317 -19.06 36.08 36.88
N SER A 318 -18.27 35.26 37.61
CA SER A 318 -18.26 35.29 39.08
C SER A 318 -17.34 36.39 39.66
N ALA A 319 -16.34 36.84 38.89
CA ALA A 319 -15.37 37.89 39.25
C ALA A 319 -15.34 39.04 38.20
N LEU A 320 -16.38 39.87 38.21
CA LEU A 320 -16.66 40.92 37.21
C LEU A 320 -15.50 41.88 36.87
N PRO A 321 -14.59 42.27 37.79
CA PRO A 321 -13.46 43.15 37.45
C PRO A 321 -12.50 42.57 36.40
N THR A 322 -12.48 41.24 36.23
CA THR A 322 -11.62 40.56 35.26
C THR A 322 -12.30 40.31 33.91
N LEU A 323 -13.60 40.60 33.80
CA LEU A 323 -14.43 40.31 32.63
C LEU A 323 -13.89 40.96 31.36
N GLU A 324 -13.57 42.24 31.40
CA GLU A 324 -13.07 42.97 30.22
C GLU A 324 -11.78 42.33 29.67
N ARG A 325 -10.84 41.98 30.55
CA ARG A 325 -9.61 41.27 30.18
C ARG A 325 -9.89 39.90 29.56
N THR A 326 -10.83 39.14 30.12
CA THR A 326 -11.19 37.83 29.55
C THR A 326 -11.92 37.94 28.21
N LEU A 327 -12.79 38.94 28.03
CA LEU A 327 -13.46 39.19 26.75
C LEU A 327 -12.47 39.61 25.66
N LEU A 328 -11.45 40.40 26.00
CA LEU A 328 -10.34 40.69 25.10
C LEU A 328 -9.63 39.41 24.64
N GLU A 329 -9.30 38.53 25.56
CA GLU A 329 -8.63 37.27 25.25
C GLU A 329 -9.49 36.32 24.39
N VAL A 330 -10.79 36.25 24.65
CA VAL A 330 -11.75 35.47 23.85
C VAL A 330 -11.89 36.06 22.44
N SER A 331 -11.98 37.39 22.31
CA SER A 331 -12.02 38.05 21.01
C SER A 331 -10.78 37.73 20.18
N ARG A 332 -9.60 37.72 20.82
CA ARG A 332 -8.32 37.38 20.19
C ARG A 332 -8.23 35.91 19.74
N ARG A 333 -8.78 34.99 20.53
CA ARG A 333 -8.89 33.56 20.12
C ARG A 333 -9.81 33.40 18.92
N CYS A 334 -10.91 34.15 18.85
CA CYS A 334 -11.78 34.16 17.67
C CYS A 334 -11.06 34.73 16.44
N GLN A 335 -10.26 35.78 16.60
CA GLN A 335 -9.44 36.32 15.51
C GLN A 335 -8.39 35.32 15.01
N ASP A 336 -7.78 34.54 15.91
CA ASP A 336 -6.86 33.46 15.54
C ASP A 336 -7.60 32.35 14.77
N ILE A 337 -8.82 31.98 15.16
CA ILE A 337 -9.68 31.02 14.42
C ILE A 337 -10.07 31.57 13.04
N PHE A 338 -10.40 32.85 12.95
CA PHE A 338 -10.72 33.49 11.67
C PHE A 338 -9.51 33.49 10.74
N ALA A 339 -8.32 33.78 11.26
CA ALA A 339 -7.09 33.71 10.49
C ALA A 339 -6.74 32.28 10.05
N LEU A 340 -7.02 31.27 10.89
CA LEU A 340 -6.89 29.86 10.54
C LEU A 340 -7.80 29.51 9.35
N GLU A 341 -9.07 29.93 9.37
CA GLU A 341 -10.01 29.73 8.25
C GLU A 341 -9.49 30.35 6.95
N ALA A 342 -9.02 31.60 6.99
CA ALA A 342 -8.46 32.30 5.83
C ALA A 342 -7.18 31.64 5.29
N ILE A 343 -6.36 31.05 6.16
CA ILE A 343 -5.17 30.31 5.75
C ILE A 343 -5.58 28.98 5.11
N LEU A 344 -6.52 28.23 5.70
CA LEU A 344 -7.02 26.97 5.16
C LEU A 344 -7.73 27.12 3.81
N SER A 345 -8.48 28.21 3.60
CA SER A 345 -9.08 28.53 2.29
C SER A 345 -8.04 28.93 1.23
N SER A 346 -6.85 29.39 1.64
CA SER A 346 -5.79 29.78 0.72
C SER A 346 -4.84 28.64 0.34
N LEU A 347 -4.89 27.52 1.06
CA LEU A 347 -3.97 26.41 0.89
C LEU A 347 -4.55 25.35 -0.04
N ARG A 348 -3.88 25.16 -1.19
CA ARG A 348 -4.10 24.02 -2.08
C ARG A 348 -3.49 22.75 -1.43
N PRO A 349 -4.16 21.59 -1.50
CA PRO A 349 -3.61 20.33 -0.99
C PRO A 349 -2.25 20.03 -1.66
N PRO A 350 -1.19 19.72 -0.89
CA PRO A 350 0.09 19.34 -1.46
C PRO A 350 -0.01 17.97 -2.14
N SER A 351 0.78 17.75 -3.19
CA SER A 351 0.83 16.47 -3.91
C SER A 351 1.30 15.35 -2.98
N HIS A 352 0.43 14.38 -2.69
CA HIS A 352 0.74 13.27 -1.81
C HIS A 352 1.47 12.16 -2.60
N PRO A 353 2.71 11.78 -2.25
CA PRO A 353 3.52 10.84 -3.04
C PRO A 353 3.06 9.37 -2.96
N LEU A 354 2.07 9.06 -2.11
CA LEU A 354 1.42 7.74 -2.04
C LEU A 354 0.05 7.69 -2.75
N LEU A 355 -0.46 8.82 -3.24
CA LEU A 355 -1.65 8.81 -4.08
C LEU A 355 -1.22 8.63 -5.55
N PRO A 356 -1.99 7.91 -6.38
CA PRO A 356 -1.74 7.89 -7.81
C PRO A 356 -1.76 9.33 -8.33
N PRO A 357 -0.86 9.70 -9.26
CA PRO A 357 -0.88 11.04 -9.84
C PRO A 357 -2.27 11.26 -10.41
N SER A 358 -3.00 12.25 -9.87
CA SER A 358 -4.21 12.76 -10.52
C SER A 358 -3.82 13.08 -11.97
N PRO A 359 -4.56 12.60 -12.99
CA PRO A 359 -4.26 12.95 -14.37
C PRO A 359 -4.14 14.47 -14.43
N ALA A 360 -3.03 14.92 -15.03
CA ALA A 360 -2.67 16.32 -15.12
C ALA A 360 -3.91 17.14 -15.50
N SER A 361 -4.30 18.10 -14.65
CA SER A 361 -5.11 19.20 -15.15
C SER A 361 -4.23 19.92 -16.16
N ASP A 362 -4.53 19.67 -17.43
CA ASP A 362 -3.91 20.33 -18.56
C ASP A 362 -3.88 21.83 -18.30
N ARG A 363 -2.70 22.39 -18.56
CA ARG A 363 -2.51 23.79 -18.88
C ARG A 363 -3.44 24.11 -20.05
N ASN A 364 -4.55 24.79 -19.83
CA ASN A 364 -5.15 25.58 -20.88
C ASN A 364 -5.68 26.90 -20.31
N ASP A 365 -5.04 27.98 -20.76
CA ASP A 365 -5.47 29.35 -20.57
C ASP A 365 -6.86 29.54 -21.19
N GLY A 366 -7.73 30.26 -20.47
CA GLY A 366 -8.86 30.97 -21.07
C GLY A 366 -10.22 30.27 -21.10
N GLN A 367 -10.85 30.04 -19.93
CA GLN A 367 -12.31 30.23 -19.78
C GLN A 367 -12.75 30.20 -18.30
N PRO A 368 -13.58 31.16 -17.83
CA PRO A 368 -14.00 31.24 -16.45
C PRO A 368 -15.24 30.34 -16.24
N HIS A 369 -15.03 29.05 -16.06
CA HIS A 369 -16.05 28.19 -15.47
C HIS A 369 -15.87 28.16 -13.95
N ALA A 370 -16.96 28.42 -13.23
CA ALA A 370 -17.09 28.49 -11.77
C ALA A 370 -16.86 27.11 -11.09
N GLY A 371 -15.65 26.58 -11.22
CA GLY A 371 -15.20 25.32 -10.64
C GLY A 371 -14.63 25.51 -9.23
N GLY A 372 -15.24 24.82 -8.26
CA GLY A 372 -14.83 24.81 -6.86
C GLY A 372 -13.35 24.49 -6.71
N LYS A 373 -12.61 25.44 -6.12
CA LYS A 373 -11.24 25.23 -5.67
C LYS A 373 -11.31 24.13 -4.59
N ALA A 374 -10.63 23.01 -4.82
CA ALA A 374 -10.50 21.94 -3.85
C ALA A 374 -9.61 22.41 -2.68
N ASP A 375 -10.20 23.21 -1.79
CA ASP A 375 -9.53 23.79 -0.64
C ASP A 375 -9.56 22.81 0.54
N LEU A 376 -8.48 22.76 1.33
CA LEU A 376 -8.36 21.93 2.54
C LEU A 376 -9.43 22.21 3.62
N LEU A 377 -10.17 23.30 3.45
CA LEU A 377 -11.24 23.75 4.33
C LEU A 377 -12.54 22.98 4.14
N GLN A 378 -12.88 22.52 2.93
CA GLN A 378 -14.15 21.84 2.65
C GLN A 378 -14.30 20.51 3.42
N PRO A 379 -13.29 19.62 3.49
CA PRO A 379 -13.38 18.40 4.29
C PRO A 379 -13.58 18.68 5.79
N LEU A 380 -12.98 19.76 6.29
CA LEU A 380 -13.09 20.16 7.69
C LEU A 380 -14.47 20.72 8.01
N LEU A 381 -15.02 21.58 7.15
CA LEU A 381 -16.37 22.11 7.30
C LEU A 381 -17.42 21.00 7.24
N ASN A 382 -17.26 20.03 6.34
CA ASN A 382 -18.11 18.86 6.27
C ASN A 382 -18.00 17.99 7.52
N SER A 383 -16.80 17.81 8.08
CA SER A 383 -16.63 17.03 9.33
C SER A 383 -17.25 17.68 10.57
N LEU A 384 -17.46 19.01 10.53
CA LEU A 384 -18.02 19.81 11.62
C LEU A 384 -19.47 20.23 11.34
N ASP A 385 -20.06 19.82 10.21
CA ASP A 385 -21.38 20.24 9.71
C ASP A 385 -21.62 21.76 9.82
N THR A 386 -20.62 22.57 9.47
CA THR A 386 -20.67 24.03 9.67
C THR A 386 -20.23 24.82 8.44
N ALA A 387 -20.77 26.03 8.30
CA ALA A 387 -20.46 26.93 7.18
C ALA A 387 -19.27 27.87 7.43
N SER A 388 -18.80 27.99 8.68
CA SER A 388 -17.60 28.75 9.07
C SER A 388 -17.16 28.40 10.50
N LEU A 389 -15.85 28.48 10.76
CA LEU A 389 -15.25 28.13 12.06
C LEU A 389 -15.56 29.14 13.16
N PRO A 390 -15.51 30.48 12.92
CA PRO A 390 -15.91 31.46 13.92
C PRO A 390 -17.39 31.37 14.28
N SER A 391 -18.30 31.08 13.32
CA SER A 391 -19.71 30.91 13.66
C SER A 391 -19.95 29.66 14.49
N TYR A 392 -19.23 28.56 14.22
CA TYR A 392 -19.25 27.37 15.08
C TYR A 392 -18.74 27.69 16.49
N PHE A 393 -17.61 28.40 16.61
CA PHE A 393 -17.05 28.85 17.89
C PHE A 393 -18.07 29.64 18.72
N TRP A 394 -18.67 30.69 18.17
CA TRP A 394 -19.62 31.53 18.91
C TRP A 394 -20.93 30.80 19.26
N ARG A 395 -21.46 29.93 18.39
CA ARG A 395 -22.69 29.17 18.67
C ARG A 395 -22.47 28.12 19.76
N SER A 396 -21.36 27.40 19.69
CA SER A 396 -20.98 26.39 20.70
C SER A 396 -20.63 27.04 22.04
N LEU A 397 -19.98 28.20 22.03
CA LEU A 397 -19.72 28.98 23.24
C LEU A 397 -21.02 29.53 23.83
N ALA A 398 -21.93 30.08 23.03
CA ALA A 398 -23.20 30.64 23.52
C ALA A 398 -24.11 29.57 24.16
N SER A 399 -24.25 28.40 23.53
CA SER A 399 -25.08 27.31 24.04
C SER A 399 -24.58 26.79 25.39
N SER A 400 -23.27 26.54 25.51
CA SER A 400 -22.64 26.08 26.75
C SER A 400 -22.58 27.15 27.84
N LEU A 401 -22.37 28.42 27.47
CA LEU A 401 -22.38 29.54 28.40
C LEU A 401 -23.78 29.82 28.96
N THR A 402 -24.84 29.56 28.18
CA THR A 402 -26.23 29.71 28.64
C THR A 402 -26.54 28.80 29.82
N ALA A 403 -26.20 27.51 29.73
CA ALA A 403 -26.38 26.58 30.83
C ALA A 403 -25.63 27.02 32.10
N ARG A 404 -24.35 27.41 31.98
CA ARG A 404 -23.52 27.86 33.11
C ARG A 404 -24.03 29.15 33.74
N THR A 405 -24.51 30.09 32.93
CA THR A 405 -25.03 31.37 33.43
C THR A 405 -26.35 31.19 34.18
N GLN A 406 -27.22 30.30 33.69
CA GLN A 406 -28.46 29.94 34.41
C GLN A 406 -28.16 29.29 35.76
N GLU A 407 -27.13 28.44 35.84
CA GLU A 407 -26.69 27.84 37.11
C GLU A 407 -26.18 28.88 38.12
N ILE A 408 -25.40 29.87 37.66
CA ILE A 408 -24.91 30.96 38.54
C ILE A 408 -26.09 31.79 39.08
N ILE A 409 -27.12 31.97 38.26
CA ILE A 409 -28.29 32.78 38.60
C ILE A 409 -29.26 32.03 39.51
N SER A 410 -29.44 30.72 39.31
CA SER A 410 -30.30 29.88 40.14
C SER A 410 -29.74 29.71 41.56
N ARG A 411 -28.42 29.77 41.75
CA ARG A 411 -27.73 29.72 43.06
C ARG A 411 -27.91 30.98 43.93
N SER A 412 -28.70 31.98 43.48
CA SER A 412 -29.15 33.17 44.24
C SER A 412 -28.11 33.89 45.12
N GLY A 413 -26.84 33.93 44.72
CA GLY A 413 -25.75 34.57 45.48
C GLY A 413 -25.46 36.04 45.11
N VAL A 414 -24.43 36.63 45.74
CA VAL A 414 -23.94 37.99 45.44
C VAL A 414 -23.60 38.15 43.96
N SER A 415 -22.95 37.15 43.35
CA SER A 415 -22.64 37.13 41.92
C SER A 415 -23.90 37.20 41.04
N ALA A 416 -25.00 36.54 41.42
CA ALA A 416 -26.26 36.60 40.68
C ALA A 416 -26.93 37.98 40.78
N ARG A 417 -26.81 38.67 41.92
CA ARG A 417 -27.32 40.04 42.10
C ARG A 417 -26.51 41.04 41.27
N THR A 418 -25.19 40.92 41.30
CA THR A 418 -24.26 41.75 40.51
C THR A 418 -24.40 41.54 39.01
N LEU A 419 -24.67 40.32 38.56
CA LEU A 419 -24.96 40.03 37.14
C LEU A 419 -26.30 40.63 36.69
N ARG A 420 -27.33 40.61 37.55
CA ARG A 420 -28.62 41.24 37.26
C ARG A 420 -28.51 42.77 37.15
N SER A 421 -27.75 43.42 38.04
CA SER A 421 -27.56 44.88 38.00
C SER A 421 -26.66 45.35 36.85
N ASN A 422 -25.70 44.54 36.40
CA ASN A 422 -24.79 44.87 35.30
C ASN A 422 -25.20 44.27 33.93
N ARG A 423 -26.45 43.82 33.79
CA ARG A 423 -26.92 43.10 32.59
C ARG A 423 -26.72 43.88 31.29
N ASP A 424 -27.04 45.18 31.30
CA ASP A 424 -26.96 46.00 30.09
C ASP A 424 -25.53 46.35 29.71
N ARG A 425 -24.65 46.52 30.70
CA ARG A 425 -23.21 46.68 30.51
C ARG A 425 -22.60 45.41 29.91
N LEU A 426 -22.89 44.25 30.48
CA LEU A 426 -22.46 42.94 29.97
C LEU A 426 -22.94 42.72 28.52
N LYS A 427 -24.18 43.10 28.21
CA LYS A 427 -24.74 43.01 26.85
C LYS A 427 -23.99 43.87 25.83
N LYS A 428 -23.48 45.03 26.26
CA LYS A 428 -22.67 45.93 25.43
C LYS A 428 -21.26 45.35 25.24
N GLU A 429 -20.61 44.94 26.33
CA GLU A 429 -19.25 44.36 26.31
C GLU A 429 -19.19 43.04 25.52
N ILE A 430 -20.18 42.17 25.62
CA ILE A 430 -20.28 40.94 24.82
C ILE A 430 -20.49 41.27 23.32
N ARG A 431 -21.34 42.26 23.01
CA ARG A 431 -21.53 42.70 21.61
C ARG A 431 -20.22 43.19 21.02
N GLU A 432 -19.52 44.02 21.76
CA GLU A 432 -18.23 44.57 21.36
C GLU A 432 -17.16 43.48 21.23
N CYS A 433 -17.17 42.48 22.13
CA CYS A 433 -16.28 41.32 22.07
C CYS A 433 -16.49 40.50 20.78
N VAL A 434 -17.74 40.22 20.41
CA VAL A 434 -18.07 39.49 19.16
C VAL A 434 -17.68 40.31 17.93
N LEU A 435 -18.00 41.61 17.91
CA LEU A 435 -17.63 42.50 16.81
C LEU A 435 -16.11 42.63 16.67
N ARG A 436 -15.37 42.75 17.77
CA ARG A 436 -13.91 42.78 17.78
C ARG A 436 -13.31 41.45 17.32
N GLY A 437 -13.90 40.34 17.76
CA GLY A 437 -13.50 38.98 17.36
C GLY A 437 -13.71 38.69 15.86
N SER A 438 -14.63 39.42 15.22
CA SER A 438 -14.93 39.30 13.78
C SER A 438 -14.02 40.12 12.87
N GLN A 439 -13.21 41.02 13.43
CA GLN A 439 -12.25 41.82 12.67
C GLN A 439 -10.98 41.01 12.43
N LEU A 440 -10.53 40.89 11.18
CA LEU A 440 -9.23 40.28 10.89
C LEU A 440 -8.09 41.09 11.56
N PRO A 441 -7.10 40.42 12.17
CA PRO A 441 -5.86 41.08 12.56
C PRO A 441 -5.22 41.75 11.34
N ALA A 442 -4.86 43.03 11.45
CA ALA A 442 -4.26 43.82 10.36
C ALA A 442 -3.01 43.14 9.73
N ALA A 443 -2.34 42.24 10.44
CA ALA A 443 -1.20 41.46 9.96
C ALA A 443 -1.55 40.41 8.87
N THR A 444 -2.83 40.06 8.69
CA THR A 444 -3.30 39.17 7.60
C THR A 444 -3.62 39.93 6.30
N MET A 445 -3.74 41.26 6.38
CA MET A 445 -3.98 42.16 5.24
C MET A 445 -2.64 42.47 4.55
N GLY A 446 -2.17 41.53 3.73
CA GLY A 446 -1.09 41.81 2.79
C GLY A 446 -1.54 42.84 1.75
N THR A 447 -0.64 43.74 1.37
CA THR A 447 -0.79 44.74 0.31
C THR A 447 -1.17 44.09 -1.03
N GLY A 448 -2.46 43.95 -1.28
CA GLY A 448 -3.02 43.42 -2.52
C GLY A 448 -4.41 43.99 -2.67
N THR A 449 -4.65 44.62 -3.80
CA THR A 449 -5.86 45.34 -4.23
C THR A 449 -7.06 44.41 -4.41
N ASP A 450 -7.49 43.71 -3.36
CA ASP A 450 -8.75 42.98 -3.32
C ASP A 450 -9.56 43.38 -2.09
N ARG A 451 -9.96 44.65 -2.11
CA ARG A 451 -10.85 45.28 -1.13
C ARG A 451 -12.32 44.87 -1.32
N GLY A 452 -12.60 43.85 -2.16
CA GLY A 452 -13.91 43.71 -2.80
C GLY A 452 -14.84 42.61 -2.29
N HIS A 453 -14.37 41.54 -1.63
CA HIS A 453 -15.25 40.36 -1.49
C HIS A 453 -15.13 39.55 -0.18
N VAL A 454 -14.71 40.16 0.92
CA VAL A 454 -15.13 39.67 2.25
C VAL A 454 -16.20 40.62 2.71
N GLU A 455 -17.43 40.38 2.21
CA GLU A 455 -18.62 41.06 2.68
C GLU A 455 -18.57 41.13 4.21
N SER A 456 -18.96 42.29 4.72
CA SER A 456 -19.38 42.49 6.11
C SER A 456 -20.52 41.50 6.41
N ARG A 457 -20.17 40.21 6.60
CA ARG A 457 -21.07 39.15 7.01
C ARG A 457 -21.67 39.68 8.31
N SER A 458 -22.97 39.90 8.32
CA SER A 458 -23.68 40.50 9.45
C SER A 458 -23.57 39.61 10.70
N TRP A 459 -22.48 39.78 11.46
CA TRP A 459 -22.20 39.16 12.77
C TRP A 459 -23.20 39.61 13.85
N GLU A 460 -24.17 40.45 13.49
CA GLU A 460 -25.31 40.79 14.32
C GLU A 460 -26.12 39.55 14.73
N ARG A 461 -26.18 38.51 13.88
CA ARG A 461 -26.85 37.23 14.20
C ARG A 461 -26.14 36.49 15.32
N GLU A 462 -24.81 36.34 15.24
CA GLU A 462 -23.99 35.70 16.27
C GLU A 462 -23.97 36.52 17.57
N ALA A 463 -23.88 37.85 17.47
CA ALA A 463 -24.02 38.75 18.61
C ALA A 463 -25.42 38.68 19.25
N ALA A 464 -26.47 38.36 18.47
CA ALA A 464 -27.81 38.09 18.97
C ALA A 464 -27.93 36.71 19.63
N VAL A 465 -27.23 35.69 19.14
CA VAL A 465 -27.18 34.35 19.77
C VAL A 465 -26.49 34.40 21.14
N MET A 466 -25.37 35.13 21.26
CA MET A 466 -24.73 35.38 22.56
C MET A 466 -25.58 36.22 23.52
N ARG A 467 -26.60 36.94 23.02
CA ARG A 467 -27.57 37.68 23.85
C ARG A 467 -28.67 36.84 24.44
N ILE A 468 -28.86 35.60 24.00
CA ILE A 468 -29.89 34.72 24.56
C ILE A 468 -29.66 34.46 26.06
N LEU A 469 -28.44 34.68 26.55
CA LEU A 469 -28.10 34.84 27.98
C LEU A 469 -28.99 35.82 28.75
N SER A 470 -29.69 36.74 28.07
CA SER A 470 -30.58 37.74 28.66
C SER A 470 -32.06 37.35 28.71
N ARG A 471 -32.46 36.18 28.20
CA ARG A 471 -33.79 35.59 28.46
C ARG A 471 -33.85 35.01 29.87
N LEU A 472 -33.61 35.88 30.84
CA LEU A 472 -33.88 35.61 32.24
C LEU A 472 -35.36 35.79 32.47
N PRO A 473 -36.04 34.85 33.16
CA PRO A 473 -37.43 35.08 33.56
C PRO A 473 -37.45 36.31 34.47
N ASN A 474 -38.23 37.32 34.07
CA ASN A 474 -38.55 38.46 34.91
C ASN A 474 -39.31 37.94 36.13
N SER A 475 -38.73 38.06 37.32
CA SER A 475 -39.45 37.92 38.58
C SER A 475 -40.29 39.19 38.83
N HIS A 476 -41.30 39.43 37.99
CA HIS A 476 -42.36 40.39 38.23
C HIS A 476 -43.66 39.86 37.63
N SER A 477 -44.32 38.96 38.36
CA SER A 477 -45.78 38.90 38.43
C SER A 477 -46.20 37.97 39.57
N ILE A 478 -46.18 38.48 40.79
CA ILE A 478 -47.10 38.04 41.85
C ILE A 478 -47.70 39.32 42.44
N GLN A 479 -48.58 39.95 41.69
CA GLN A 479 -49.67 40.73 42.28
C GLN A 479 -50.90 39.85 42.17
N GLY A 480 -51.13 39.05 43.20
CA GLY A 480 -52.37 38.33 43.39
C GLY A 480 -53.47 39.31 43.78
N THR A 481 -54.27 39.71 42.81
CA THR A 481 -55.62 40.22 43.01
C THR A 481 -56.47 39.14 43.67
N THR A 482 -56.75 39.26 44.96
CA THR A 482 -57.81 38.51 45.64
C THR A 482 -59.04 39.39 45.76
N HIS A 483 -59.91 39.30 44.77
CA HIS A 483 -61.33 39.66 44.87
C HIS A 483 -62.11 38.35 44.71
N GLY A 484 -62.86 37.98 45.74
CA GLY A 484 -63.68 36.77 45.79
C GLY A 484 -64.55 36.80 47.03
N HIS A 485 -65.71 37.42 46.91
CA HIS A 485 -66.74 37.55 47.92
C HIS A 485 -67.83 36.51 47.66
N GLY A 486 -68.22 35.75 48.69
CA GLY A 486 -69.49 35.01 48.83
C GLY A 486 -69.64 33.74 47.98
N HIS A 487 -70.34 32.69 48.41
CA HIS A 487 -71.24 32.53 49.54
C HIS A 487 -71.66 31.04 49.64
N GLY A 488 -72.09 30.57 50.82
CA GLY A 488 -72.86 29.34 50.96
C GLY A 488 -72.65 28.56 52.26
N ASP A 489 -73.24 29.04 53.36
CA ASP A 489 -74.16 28.25 54.21
C ASP A 489 -74.70 29.11 55.36
N MET A 490 -75.85 29.75 55.11
CA MET A 490 -77.13 29.52 55.80
C MET A 490 -78.28 30.00 54.92
#